data_AF-A0A094PJK5-F1
#
_entry.id   AF-A0A094PJK5-F1
#
_cell.length_a   1.000
_cell.length_b   1.000
_cell.length_c   1.000
_cell.angle_alpha   90.00
_cell.angle_beta   90.00
_cell.angle_gamma   90.00
#
_symmetry.space_group_name_H-M   'P 1'
#
loop_
_entity.id
_entity.type
_entity.pdbx_description
1 polymer ?
#
loop_
_entity_poly.entity_id
_entity_poly.type
_entity_poly.pdbx_seq_one_letter_code
_entity_poly.pdbx_strand_id
1 'polypeptide(L)'
;MILAAGTVLVRKNTHWQVLIIHRHDRNDWSLPKGKAEVGENLAIAAVRETAEETGYQVQLRTPLTKVNYLHGDTQKSVNYWLATEVSHDQTTVPNDEVDEIRWVSLSEASQLLTYPRDIKVVAEAFGLVDAQSSTILIVRHANSTKRETFTGDDLDRPLSELGFKQLAELSQILQAYGVREVVSSPAVRCVQTVEPYALFQNLPVKSSDLLLEDQPSFNRAAWINLSKNNQPMAVCSHRPVIDLIGTFELDAKDLLTNLEPAGVVVLHRLANSELLACELHLI
;
A
#
# COMPACT_ATOMS: atom_id res chain seq x y z
N MET A 1 -20.20 10.80 -5.63
CA MET A 1 -19.61 10.09 -4.48
C MET A 1 -18.27 10.73 -4.18
N ILE A 2 -17.95 10.99 -2.91
CA ILE A 2 -16.65 11.50 -2.47
C ILE A 2 -15.81 10.31 -1.99
N LEU A 3 -14.64 10.13 -2.59
CA LEU A 3 -13.65 9.18 -2.14
C LEU A 3 -12.66 9.88 -1.21
N ALA A 4 -12.32 9.19 -0.12
CA ALA A 4 -11.44 9.68 0.91
C ALA A 4 -10.61 8.52 1.46
N ALA A 5 -9.49 8.88 2.07
CA ALA A 5 -8.53 7.94 2.61
C ALA A 5 -7.86 8.51 3.85
N GLY A 6 -7.39 7.63 4.73
CA GLY A 6 -6.62 8.03 5.89
C GLY A 6 -6.07 6.85 6.66
N THR A 7 -5.58 7.10 7.87
CA THR A 7 -4.87 6.09 8.64
C THR A 7 -5.40 5.94 10.06
N VAL A 8 -5.29 4.73 10.59
CA VAL A 8 -5.20 4.49 12.02
C VAL A 8 -3.72 4.36 12.34
N LEU A 9 -3.08 5.51 12.55
CA LEU A 9 -1.68 5.58 12.90
C LEU A 9 -1.50 5.13 14.37
N VAL A 10 -0.77 4.04 14.56
CA VAL A 10 -0.49 3.48 15.88
C VAL A 10 1.00 3.54 16.22
N ARG A 11 1.29 3.58 17.53
CA ARG A 11 2.65 3.38 18.06
C ARG A 11 2.60 2.60 19.36
N LYS A 12 3.71 1.93 19.68
CA LYS A 12 3.89 1.23 20.96
C LYS A 12 4.97 1.94 21.77
N ASN A 13 4.55 2.61 22.84
CA ASN A 13 5.46 3.03 23.91
C ASN A 13 5.40 1.94 25.00
N THR A 14 4.86 2.24 26.18
CA THR A 14 4.51 1.21 27.18
C THR A 14 3.28 0.40 26.77
N HIS A 15 2.30 1.07 26.15
CA HIS A 15 1.07 0.48 25.64
C HIS A 15 0.83 0.97 24.21
N TRP A 16 0.00 0.26 23.45
CA TRP A 16 -0.44 0.70 22.13
C TRP A 16 -1.30 1.97 22.25
N GLN A 17 -0.96 2.95 21.43
CA GLN A 17 -1.68 4.22 21.30
C GLN A 17 -2.05 4.45 19.83
N VAL A 18 -3.10 5.23 19.60
CA VAL A 18 -3.52 5.72 18.29
C VAL A 18 -3.46 7.25 18.26
N LEU A 19 -3.10 7.80 17.11
CA LEU A 19 -3.17 9.23 16.86
C LEU A 19 -4.59 9.64 16.45
N ILE A 20 -5.15 10.63 17.13
CA ILE A 20 -6.41 11.29 16.79
C ILE A 20 -6.17 12.79 16.60
N ILE A 21 -7.02 13.42 15.79
CA ILE A 21 -6.97 14.85 15.49
C ILE A 21 -8.23 15.54 15.96
N HIS A 22 -8.09 16.76 16.47
CA HIS A 22 -9.19 17.69 16.69
C HIS A 22 -9.28 18.66 15.51
N ARG A 23 -10.50 18.99 15.10
CA ARG A 23 -10.74 19.92 14.00
C ARG A 23 -11.57 21.10 14.47
N HIS A 24 -10.96 22.28 14.50
CA HIS A 24 -11.53 23.47 15.11
C HIS A 24 -12.87 23.89 14.46
N ASP A 25 -12.96 23.86 13.13
CA ASP A 25 -14.16 24.23 12.36
C ASP A 25 -15.39 23.37 12.70
N ARG A 26 -15.17 22.10 13.03
CA ARG A 26 -16.22 21.13 13.33
C ARG A 26 -16.38 20.86 14.82
N ASN A 27 -15.39 21.26 15.61
CA ASN A 27 -15.24 20.92 17.02
C ASN A 27 -15.45 19.41 17.26
N ASP A 28 -14.75 18.59 16.48
CA ASP A 28 -14.81 17.13 16.55
C ASP A 28 -13.44 16.47 16.68
N TRP A 29 -13.43 15.29 17.28
CA TRP A 29 -12.27 14.40 17.29
C TRP A 29 -12.50 13.27 16.29
N SER A 30 -11.54 13.07 15.40
CA SER A 30 -11.59 12.03 14.38
C SER A 30 -10.21 11.45 14.07
N LEU A 31 -10.17 10.44 13.21
CA LEU A 31 -8.94 9.93 12.62
C LEU A 31 -8.44 10.88 11.51
N PRO A 32 -7.12 10.95 11.27
CA PRO A 32 -6.58 11.70 10.14
C PRO A 32 -7.01 11.07 8.81
N LYS A 33 -7.61 11.88 7.94
CA LYS A 33 -8.21 11.49 6.65
C LYS A 33 -8.78 12.68 5.90
N GLY A 34 -8.47 12.74 4.60
CA GLY A 34 -9.04 13.72 3.68
C GLY A 34 -9.47 13.12 2.36
N LYS A 35 -9.71 14.00 1.39
CA LYS A 35 -10.35 13.64 0.11
C LYS A 35 -9.27 13.29 -0.90
N ALA A 36 -9.43 12.17 -1.60
CA ALA A 36 -8.54 11.84 -2.70
C ALA A 36 -8.69 12.86 -3.84
N GLU A 37 -7.56 13.28 -4.40
CA GLU A 37 -7.53 14.10 -5.61
C GLU A 37 -8.04 13.30 -6.82
N VAL A 38 -8.32 14.00 -7.92
CA VAL A 38 -8.83 13.36 -9.14
C VAL A 38 -7.76 12.44 -9.72
N GLY A 39 -8.04 11.14 -9.74
CA GLY A 39 -7.10 10.12 -10.23
C GLY A 39 -6.08 9.66 -9.20
N GLU A 40 -6.09 10.20 -7.98
CA GLU A 40 -5.14 9.81 -6.93
C GLU A 40 -5.48 8.43 -6.35
N ASN A 41 -4.44 7.60 -6.21
CA ASN A 41 -4.56 6.32 -5.52
C ASN A 41 -4.91 6.52 -4.04
N LEU A 42 -5.84 5.73 -3.52
CA LEU A 42 -6.32 5.89 -2.14
C LEU A 42 -5.23 5.61 -1.09
N ALA A 43 -4.28 4.72 -1.36
CA ALA A 43 -3.16 4.49 -0.44
C ALA A 43 -2.21 5.71 -0.42
N ILE A 44 -1.98 6.35 -1.57
CA ILE A 44 -1.20 7.60 -1.66
C ILE A 44 -1.91 8.71 -0.89
N ALA A 45 -3.21 8.88 -1.13
CA ALA A 45 -4.04 9.84 -0.41
C ALA A 45 -4.01 9.62 1.11
N ALA A 46 -4.07 8.36 1.59
CA ALA A 46 -4.00 8.07 3.02
C ALA A 46 -2.69 8.58 3.66
N VAL A 47 -1.56 8.38 2.99
CA VAL A 47 -0.24 8.82 3.46
C VAL A 47 -0.14 10.35 3.42
N ARG A 48 -0.51 10.96 2.28
CA ARG A 48 -0.50 12.41 2.08
C ARG A 48 -1.35 13.13 3.12
N GLU A 49 -2.62 12.74 3.26
CA GLU A 49 -3.56 13.37 4.20
C GLU A 49 -3.10 13.22 5.65
N THR A 50 -2.55 12.06 6.01
CA THR A 50 -1.96 11.88 7.35
C THR A 50 -0.81 12.85 7.58
N ALA A 51 0.08 13.03 6.60
CA ALA A 51 1.19 13.95 6.71
C ALA A 51 0.73 15.43 6.78
N GLU A 52 -0.24 15.83 5.97
CA GLU A 52 -0.79 17.19 5.96
C GLU A 52 -1.50 17.56 7.28
N GLU A 53 -2.27 16.64 7.85
CA GLU A 53 -3.03 16.89 9.08
C GLU A 53 -2.21 16.72 10.36
N THR A 54 -1.04 16.04 10.30
CA THR A 54 -0.34 15.62 11.53
C THR A 54 1.17 15.79 11.53
N GLY A 55 1.78 16.07 10.37
CA GLY A 55 3.24 16.07 10.19
C GLY A 55 3.90 14.69 10.22
N TYR A 56 3.15 13.61 10.44
CA TYR A 56 3.70 12.25 10.48
C TYR A 56 3.81 11.66 9.07
N GLN A 57 5.03 11.22 8.74
CA GLN A 57 5.24 10.28 7.65
C GLN A 57 4.96 8.88 8.16
N VAL A 58 4.19 8.12 7.39
CA VAL A 58 3.66 6.83 7.81
C VAL A 58 3.93 5.74 6.80
N GLN A 59 3.96 4.52 7.30
CA GLN A 59 4.01 3.31 6.52
C GLN A 59 2.69 2.56 6.71
N LEU A 60 2.01 2.27 5.61
CA LEU A 60 0.76 1.51 5.60
C LEU A 60 1.03 0.03 5.88
N ARG A 61 0.12 -0.57 6.64
CA ARG A 61 0.01 -2.00 6.90
C ARG A 61 -1.34 -2.47 6.35
N THR A 62 -2.03 -3.35 7.07
CA THR A 62 -3.26 -4.00 6.65
C THR A 62 -4.38 -2.97 6.42
N PRO A 63 -5.14 -3.09 5.31
CA PRO A 63 -6.35 -2.28 5.10
C PRO A 63 -7.38 -2.62 6.17
N LEU A 64 -8.16 -1.62 6.56
CA LEU A 64 -9.23 -1.71 7.55
C LEU A 64 -10.59 -1.55 6.90
N THR A 65 -11.66 -1.81 7.67
CA THR A 65 -13.03 -1.67 7.19
C THR A 65 -13.29 -0.28 6.61
N LYS A 66 -13.73 -0.27 5.35
CA LYS A 66 -14.21 0.93 4.66
C LYS A 66 -15.47 1.50 5.32
N VAL A 67 -15.48 2.81 5.53
CA VAL A 67 -16.57 3.53 6.17
C VAL A 67 -17.36 4.34 5.15
N ASN A 68 -18.67 4.09 5.05
CA ASN A 68 -19.57 4.83 4.16
C ASN A 68 -20.59 5.64 4.97
N TYR A 69 -20.78 6.91 4.63
CA TYR A 69 -21.78 7.78 5.25
C TYR A 69 -22.18 8.93 4.32
N LEU A 70 -23.25 9.64 4.65
CA LEU A 70 -23.69 10.84 3.93
C LEU A 70 -22.98 12.08 4.50
N HIS A 71 -22.43 12.90 3.61
CA HIS A 71 -21.93 14.24 3.92
C HIS A 71 -22.80 15.25 3.19
N GLY A 72 -23.77 15.83 3.90
CA GLY A 72 -24.93 16.46 3.28
C GLY A 72 -25.69 15.44 2.44
N ASP A 73 -25.97 15.77 1.18
CA ASP A 73 -26.63 14.86 0.24
C ASP A 73 -25.66 13.96 -0.54
N THR A 74 -24.35 14.07 -0.28
CA THR A 74 -23.33 13.33 -1.04
C THR A 74 -22.81 12.12 -0.26
N GLN A 75 -22.87 10.93 -0.87
CA GLN A 75 -22.24 9.74 -0.31
C GLN A 75 -20.71 9.90 -0.26
N LYS A 76 -20.14 9.77 0.95
CA LYS A 76 -18.71 9.77 1.23
C LYS A 76 -18.26 8.36 1.66
N SER A 77 -17.14 7.93 1.10
CA SER A 77 -16.52 6.62 1.30
C SER A 77 -15.08 6.84 1.74
N VAL A 78 -14.74 6.43 2.97
CA VAL A 78 -13.38 6.54 3.53
C VAL A 78 -12.75 5.16 3.62
N ASN A 79 -11.55 5.01 3.07
CA ASN A 79 -10.73 3.82 3.21
C ASN A 79 -9.67 4.10 4.26
N TYR A 80 -9.47 3.17 5.18
CA TYR A 80 -8.48 3.32 6.25
C TYR A 80 -7.46 2.20 6.17
N TRP A 81 -6.24 2.51 6.58
CA TRP A 81 -5.18 1.55 6.77
C TRP A 81 -4.69 1.62 8.21
N LEU A 82 -4.37 0.46 8.80
CA LEU A 82 -3.48 0.43 9.94
C LEU A 82 -2.13 0.98 9.47
N ALA A 83 -1.52 1.90 10.22
CA ALA A 83 -0.24 2.48 9.84
C ALA A 83 0.72 2.60 11.02
N THR A 84 2.01 2.64 10.73
CA THR A 84 3.08 2.88 11.71
C THR A 84 3.89 4.12 11.35
N GLU A 85 4.40 4.79 12.37
CA GLU A 85 5.27 5.97 12.22
C GLU A 85 6.59 5.61 11.51
N VAL A 86 6.96 6.44 10.53
CA VAL A 86 8.29 6.43 9.89
C VAL A 86 9.13 7.59 10.42
N SER A 87 8.56 8.79 10.39
CA SER A 87 9.17 10.00 10.94
C SER A 87 8.09 11.04 11.25
N HIS A 88 8.47 12.08 11.97
CA HIS A 88 7.59 13.19 12.33
C HIS A 88 8.28 14.52 12.05
N ASP A 89 7.70 15.32 11.18
CA ASP A 89 8.11 16.70 10.98
C ASP A 89 7.37 17.61 11.96
N GLN A 90 8.01 17.92 13.09
CA GLN A 90 7.47 18.80 14.13
C GLN A 90 7.31 20.26 13.68
N THR A 91 7.87 20.64 12.53
CA THR A 91 7.70 21.97 11.96
C THR A 91 6.47 22.09 11.07
N THR A 92 5.86 20.94 10.71
CA THR A 92 4.54 20.93 10.06
C THR A 92 3.55 21.56 11.00
N VAL A 93 3.04 22.73 10.61
CA VAL A 93 1.82 23.26 11.19
C VAL A 93 0.69 22.44 10.55
N PRO A 94 -0.10 21.69 11.33
CA PRO A 94 -1.30 21.05 10.80
C PRO A 94 -2.10 22.08 10.01
N ASN A 95 -2.72 21.66 8.91
CA ASN A 95 -3.49 22.57 8.05
C ASN A 95 -4.53 23.38 8.85
N ASP A 96 -5.10 24.44 8.25
CA ASP A 96 -6.07 25.30 8.94
C ASP A 96 -7.20 24.50 9.60
N GLU A 97 -7.56 23.29 9.12
CA GLU A 97 -8.63 22.45 9.69
C GLU A 97 -8.25 21.85 11.08
N VAL A 98 -6.98 21.53 11.35
CA VAL A 98 -6.52 20.81 12.54
C VAL A 98 -5.78 21.73 13.52
N ASP A 99 -6.28 21.82 14.75
CA ASP A 99 -5.67 22.64 15.81
C ASP A 99 -5.00 21.80 16.92
N GLU A 100 -5.31 20.50 17.00
CA GLU A 100 -4.72 19.61 18.00
C GLU A 100 -4.57 18.17 17.51
N ILE A 101 -3.46 17.52 17.87
CA ILE A 101 -3.23 16.09 17.67
C ILE A 101 -2.92 15.42 19.01
N ARG A 102 -3.46 14.22 19.24
CA ARG A 102 -3.25 13.46 20.50
C ARG A 102 -2.98 12.00 20.25
N TRP A 103 -2.01 11.47 20.99
CA TRP A 103 -1.81 10.04 21.14
C TRP A 103 -2.58 9.52 22.34
N VAL A 104 -3.52 8.61 22.10
CA VAL A 104 -4.44 8.11 23.13
C VAL A 104 -4.51 6.59 23.13
N SER A 105 -4.82 5.98 24.27
CA SER A 105 -5.14 4.55 24.35
C SER A 105 -6.46 4.22 23.64
N LEU A 106 -6.74 2.94 23.39
CA LEU A 106 -8.03 2.49 22.85
C LEU A 106 -9.22 2.93 23.73
N SER A 107 -9.04 2.89 25.06
CA SER A 107 -10.08 3.29 26.02
C SER A 107 -10.38 4.79 25.90
N GLU A 108 -9.35 5.63 25.85
CA GLU A 108 -9.49 7.07 25.68
C GLU A 108 -10.04 7.44 24.30
N ALA A 109 -9.59 6.77 23.23
CA ALA A 109 -10.12 6.97 21.88
C ALA A 109 -11.64 6.71 21.84
N SER A 110 -12.11 5.69 22.54
CA SER A 110 -13.54 5.36 22.63
C SER A 110 -14.37 6.41 23.36
N GLN A 111 -13.74 7.27 24.17
CA GLN A 111 -14.39 8.38 24.89
C GLN A 111 -14.30 9.70 24.12
N LEU A 112 -13.20 9.92 23.38
CA LEU A 112 -12.91 11.19 22.70
C LEU A 112 -13.48 11.24 21.28
N LEU A 113 -13.36 10.16 20.50
CA LEU A 113 -13.79 10.15 19.10
C LEU A 113 -15.28 10.48 18.99
N THR A 114 -15.60 11.52 18.23
CA THR A 114 -16.97 12.02 18.09
C THR A 114 -17.86 11.04 17.33
N TYR A 115 -17.28 10.24 16.44
CA TYR A 115 -18.03 9.38 15.54
C TYR A 115 -17.89 7.89 15.90
N PRO A 116 -19.00 7.18 16.18
CA PRO A 116 -18.96 5.75 16.51
C PRO A 116 -18.33 4.86 15.42
N ARG A 117 -18.35 5.30 14.17
CA ARG A 117 -17.72 4.61 13.04
C ARG A 117 -16.19 4.62 13.15
N ASP A 118 -15.60 5.70 13.64
CA ASP A 118 -14.14 5.81 13.79
C ASP A 118 -13.67 4.90 14.94
N ILE A 119 -14.46 4.83 16.04
CA ILE A 119 -14.19 3.91 17.16
C ILE A 119 -14.13 2.45 16.68
N LYS A 120 -15.03 2.03 15.77
CA LYS A 120 -15.03 0.67 15.22
C LYS A 120 -13.76 0.38 14.43
N VAL A 121 -13.30 1.32 13.60
CA VAL A 121 -12.07 1.17 12.81
C VAL A 121 -10.84 1.14 13.72
N VAL A 122 -10.81 1.95 14.79
CA VAL A 122 -9.74 1.89 15.80
C VAL A 122 -9.75 0.54 16.53
N ALA A 123 -10.91 0.03 16.93
CA ALA A 123 -11.00 -1.27 17.59
C ALA A 123 -10.51 -2.41 16.68
N GLU A 124 -10.86 -2.39 15.40
CA GLU A 124 -10.34 -3.32 14.38
C GLU A 124 -8.82 -3.24 14.29
N ALA A 125 -8.27 -2.03 14.17
CA ALA A 125 -6.82 -1.81 14.11
C ALA A 125 -6.09 -2.37 15.35
N PHE A 126 -6.62 -2.15 16.55
CA PHE A 126 -6.08 -2.71 17.80
C PHE A 126 -6.17 -4.24 17.87
N GLY A 127 -7.08 -4.87 17.12
CA GLY A 127 -7.08 -6.32 16.94
C GLY A 127 -5.90 -6.83 16.10
N LEU A 128 -5.25 -5.96 15.33
CA LEU A 128 -4.20 -6.29 14.37
C LEU A 128 -2.80 -5.78 14.76
N VAL A 129 -2.67 -4.91 15.77
CA VAL A 129 -1.39 -4.25 16.08
C VAL A 129 -0.25 -5.22 16.44
N ASP A 130 -0.54 -6.28 17.20
CA ASP A 130 0.45 -7.30 17.59
C ASP A 130 0.57 -8.44 16.56
N ALA A 131 -0.24 -8.44 15.49
CA ALA A 131 -0.10 -9.41 14.43
C ALA A 131 1.24 -9.19 13.71
N GLN A 132 2.12 -10.18 13.77
CA GLN A 132 3.33 -10.20 12.96
C GLN A 132 2.91 -10.50 11.52
N SER A 133 2.84 -9.45 10.71
CA SER A 133 2.51 -9.56 9.29
C SER A 133 3.64 -9.09 8.38
N SER A 134 3.80 -9.77 7.26
CA SER A 134 4.65 -9.38 6.14
C SER A 134 3.78 -8.77 5.03
N THR A 135 4.27 -7.71 4.40
CA THR A 135 3.58 -7.03 3.28
C THR A 135 4.35 -7.25 1.99
N ILE A 136 3.67 -7.76 0.96
CA ILE A 136 4.32 -8.20 -0.28
C ILE A 136 3.58 -7.59 -1.45
N LEU A 137 4.26 -6.72 -2.18
CA LEU A 137 3.72 -5.99 -3.32
C LEU A 137 4.12 -6.71 -4.59
N ILE A 138 3.19 -7.45 -5.18
CA ILE A 138 3.38 -8.10 -6.48
C ILE A 138 3.09 -7.06 -7.55
N VAL A 139 4.12 -6.68 -8.28
CA VAL A 139 4.08 -5.63 -9.30
C VAL A 139 4.06 -6.29 -10.68
N ARG A 140 3.05 -5.99 -11.49
CA ARG A 140 3.14 -6.28 -12.92
C ARG A 140 4.05 -5.24 -13.56
N HIS A 141 4.98 -5.66 -14.41
CA HIS A 141 5.81 -4.70 -15.14
C HIS A 141 4.96 -3.62 -15.84
N ALA A 142 5.49 -2.40 -15.91
CA ALA A 142 4.84 -1.28 -16.59
C ALA A 142 4.70 -1.51 -18.10
N ASN A 143 3.96 -0.64 -18.77
CA ASN A 143 3.73 -0.77 -20.21
C ASN A 143 5.07 -0.86 -20.97
N SER A 144 5.20 -1.86 -21.85
CA SER A 144 6.42 -2.12 -22.61
C SER A 144 6.18 -1.92 -24.11
N THR A 145 7.27 -1.70 -24.85
CA THR A 145 7.18 -1.59 -26.31
C THR A 145 6.54 -2.84 -26.93
N LYS A 146 5.87 -2.69 -28.06
CA LYS A 146 5.16 -3.80 -28.71
C LYS A 146 6.15 -4.87 -29.20
N ARG A 147 5.84 -6.13 -28.91
CA ARG A 147 6.69 -7.28 -29.26
C ARG A 147 6.91 -7.38 -30.77
N GLU A 148 5.90 -7.03 -31.56
CA GLU A 148 5.92 -7.09 -33.02
C GLU A 148 6.88 -6.08 -33.65
N THR A 149 7.16 -4.98 -32.95
CA THR A 149 8.02 -3.89 -33.43
C THR A 149 9.42 -3.91 -32.83
N PHE A 150 9.64 -4.72 -31.80
CA PHE A 150 10.93 -4.81 -31.13
C PHE A 150 11.86 -5.77 -31.86
N THR A 151 13.12 -5.37 -32.03
CA THR A 151 14.17 -6.20 -32.66
C THR A 151 15.17 -6.60 -31.58
N GLY A 152 15.37 -7.91 -31.37
CA GLY A 152 16.26 -8.45 -30.34
C GLY A 152 15.62 -9.59 -29.54
N ASP A 153 16.23 -9.94 -28.42
CA ASP A 153 15.67 -10.89 -27.44
C ASP A 153 14.50 -10.23 -26.68
N ASP A 154 13.38 -10.94 -26.47
CA ASP A 154 12.26 -10.37 -25.71
C ASP A 154 12.63 -9.99 -24.28
N LEU A 155 13.64 -10.63 -23.68
CA LEU A 155 14.14 -10.25 -22.36
C LEU A 155 14.73 -8.84 -22.33
N ASP A 156 15.27 -8.36 -23.45
CA ASP A 156 15.85 -7.03 -23.58
C ASP A 156 14.80 -5.93 -23.88
N ARG A 157 13.53 -6.32 -24.07
CA ARG A 157 12.47 -5.40 -24.46
C ARG A 157 12.18 -4.37 -23.35
N PRO A 158 12.34 -3.06 -23.62
CA PRO A 158 12.22 -2.02 -22.61
C PRO A 158 10.79 -1.55 -22.40
N LEU A 159 10.60 -0.72 -21.37
CA LEU A 159 9.39 0.06 -21.17
C LEU A 159 9.10 1.00 -22.35
N SER A 160 7.82 1.28 -22.57
CA SER A 160 7.37 2.33 -23.49
C SER A 160 7.35 3.69 -22.79
N GLU A 161 7.13 4.78 -23.54
CA GLU A 161 6.93 6.11 -22.95
C GLU A 161 5.77 6.15 -21.95
N LEU A 162 4.69 5.40 -22.23
CA LEU A 162 3.59 5.24 -21.29
C LEU A 162 4.06 4.51 -20.02
N GLY A 163 4.86 3.45 -20.17
CA GLY A 163 5.42 2.71 -19.04
C GLY A 163 6.25 3.58 -18.12
N PHE A 164 7.09 4.46 -18.67
CA PHE A 164 7.86 5.42 -17.87
C PHE A 164 6.99 6.42 -17.11
N LYS A 165 5.84 6.84 -17.67
CA LYS A 165 4.88 7.71 -16.96
C LYS A 165 4.22 7.03 -15.76
N GLN A 166 4.04 5.71 -15.81
CA GLN A 166 3.45 4.94 -14.70
C GLN A 166 4.38 4.82 -13.48
N LEU A 167 5.69 5.03 -13.65
CA LEU A 167 6.68 4.76 -12.58
C LEU A 167 6.60 5.74 -11.40
N ALA A 168 6.12 6.96 -11.63
CA ALA A 168 5.99 7.97 -10.57
C ALA A 168 4.93 7.57 -9.54
N GLU A 169 3.76 7.14 -9.99
CA GLU A 169 2.70 6.65 -9.12
C GLU A 169 3.07 5.30 -8.49
N LEU A 170 3.68 4.39 -9.26
CA LEU A 170 4.15 3.12 -8.74
C LEU A 170 5.14 3.32 -7.58
N SER A 171 6.11 4.22 -7.75
CA SER A 171 7.10 4.51 -6.70
C SER A 171 6.45 5.04 -5.43
N GLN A 172 5.39 5.84 -5.54
CA GLN A 172 4.63 6.33 -4.39
C GLN A 172 3.84 5.20 -3.70
N ILE A 173 3.27 4.26 -4.46
CA ILE A 173 2.63 3.07 -3.87
C ILE A 173 3.66 2.23 -3.12
N LEU A 174 4.82 1.94 -3.73
CA LEU A 174 5.89 1.19 -3.06
C LEU A 174 6.39 1.91 -1.78
N GLN A 175 6.46 3.24 -1.82
CA GLN A 175 6.80 4.08 -0.69
C GLN A 175 5.76 4.01 0.43
N ALA A 176 4.47 4.05 0.08
CA ALA A 176 3.37 4.03 1.04
C ALA A 176 3.41 2.77 1.93
N TYR A 177 3.83 1.64 1.38
CA TYR A 177 4.00 0.38 2.14
C TYR A 177 5.42 0.18 2.69
N GLY A 178 6.33 1.13 2.47
CA GLY A 178 7.68 1.11 3.02
C GLY A 178 8.52 -0.07 2.55
N VAL A 179 8.51 -0.36 1.24
CA VAL A 179 9.27 -1.47 0.65
C VAL A 179 10.77 -1.34 0.94
N ARG A 180 11.37 -2.40 1.50
CA ARG A 180 12.80 -2.48 1.86
C ARG A 180 13.56 -3.57 1.11
N GLU A 181 12.86 -4.36 0.31
CA GLU A 181 13.46 -5.37 -0.54
C GLU A 181 12.79 -5.37 -1.90
N VAL A 182 13.59 -5.41 -2.97
CA VAL A 182 13.10 -5.41 -4.35
C VAL A 182 13.65 -6.63 -5.06
N VAL A 183 12.75 -7.47 -5.54
CA VAL A 183 13.05 -8.64 -6.36
C VAL A 183 12.34 -8.49 -7.70
N SER A 184 12.99 -8.85 -8.80
CA SER A 184 12.45 -8.70 -10.13
C SER A 184 12.77 -9.88 -11.02
N SER A 185 11.92 -10.15 -12.00
CA SER A 185 12.28 -10.91 -13.19
C SER A 185 13.49 -10.26 -13.89
N PRO A 186 14.44 -11.04 -14.44
CA PRO A 186 15.60 -10.48 -15.15
C PRO A 186 15.26 -9.69 -16.41
N ALA A 187 14.03 -9.80 -16.94
CA ALA A 187 13.61 -9.05 -18.11
C ALA A 187 13.74 -7.52 -17.89
N VAL A 188 14.31 -6.81 -18.86
CA VAL A 188 14.61 -5.36 -18.79
C VAL A 188 13.38 -4.55 -18.38
N ARG A 189 12.21 -4.80 -18.98
CA ARG A 189 10.94 -4.17 -18.60
C ARG A 189 10.59 -4.34 -17.11
N CYS A 190 10.88 -5.49 -16.51
CA CYS A 190 10.58 -5.74 -15.10
C CYS A 190 11.57 -4.98 -14.20
N VAL A 191 12.87 -5.04 -14.51
CA VAL A 191 13.90 -4.28 -13.78
C VAL A 191 13.62 -2.78 -13.84
N GLN A 192 13.41 -2.22 -15.03
CA GLN A 192 13.10 -0.80 -15.24
C GLN A 192 11.83 -0.34 -14.51
N THR A 193 10.87 -1.24 -14.27
CA THR A 193 9.63 -0.90 -13.57
C THR A 193 9.88 -0.55 -12.09
N VAL A 194 10.80 -1.24 -11.42
CA VAL A 194 11.05 -1.05 -9.98
C VAL A 194 12.35 -0.30 -9.68
N GLU A 195 13.21 -0.14 -10.68
CA GLU A 195 14.51 0.52 -10.55
C GLU A 195 14.43 1.96 -10.03
N PRO A 196 13.49 2.85 -10.47
CA PRO A 196 13.43 4.21 -9.93
C PRO A 196 13.22 4.26 -8.41
N TYR A 197 12.31 3.43 -7.89
CA TYR A 197 12.08 3.32 -6.46
C TYR A 197 13.29 2.73 -5.74
N ALA A 198 13.87 1.66 -6.29
CA ALA A 198 15.04 1.00 -5.70
C ALA A 198 16.23 1.96 -5.60
N LEU A 199 16.50 2.75 -6.66
CA LEU A 199 17.55 3.76 -6.66
C LEU A 199 17.28 4.87 -5.65
N PHE A 200 16.04 5.38 -5.58
CA PHE A 200 15.64 6.40 -4.60
C PHE A 200 15.83 5.94 -3.15
N GLN A 201 15.54 4.67 -2.87
CA GLN A 201 15.72 4.05 -1.56
C GLN A 201 17.11 3.46 -1.31
N ASN A 202 18.04 3.58 -2.28
CA ASN A 202 19.36 2.96 -2.22
C ASN A 202 19.31 1.43 -1.96
N LEU A 203 18.38 0.74 -2.63
CA LEU A 203 18.17 -0.70 -2.55
C LEU A 203 18.68 -1.38 -3.83
N PRO A 204 19.30 -2.58 -3.73
CA PRO A 204 19.58 -3.39 -4.90
C PRO A 204 18.29 -4.02 -5.45
N VAL A 205 18.18 -4.12 -6.78
CA VAL A 205 17.17 -4.97 -7.43
C VAL A 205 17.74 -6.38 -7.57
N LYS A 206 17.22 -7.33 -6.78
CA LYS A 206 17.63 -8.74 -6.85
C LYS A 206 16.93 -9.42 -8.03
N SER A 207 17.69 -10.00 -8.95
CA SER A 207 17.12 -10.77 -10.05
C SER A 207 16.75 -12.18 -9.62
N SER A 208 15.64 -12.72 -10.15
CA SER A 208 15.21 -14.09 -9.90
C SER A 208 14.54 -14.71 -11.13
N ASP A 209 15.14 -15.77 -11.67
CA ASP A 209 14.61 -16.53 -12.82
C ASP A 209 13.26 -17.20 -12.52
N LEU A 210 12.92 -17.42 -11.25
CA LEU A 210 11.58 -17.87 -10.82
C LEU A 210 10.46 -16.97 -11.35
N LEU A 211 10.77 -15.71 -11.65
CA LEU A 211 9.82 -14.67 -12.07
C LEU A 211 9.80 -14.48 -13.60
N LEU A 212 10.43 -15.35 -14.39
CA LEU A 212 10.35 -15.33 -15.85
C LEU A 212 9.00 -15.85 -16.36
N GLU A 213 8.55 -15.33 -17.51
CA GLU A 213 7.25 -15.63 -18.11
C GLU A 213 7.11 -17.09 -18.58
N ASP A 214 8.22 -17.73 -18.95
CA ASP A 214 8.27 -18.98 -19.73
C ASP A 214 8.45 -20.26 -18.89
N GLN A 215 8.15 -20.21 -17.59
CA GLN A 215 8.73 -21.18 -16.67
C GLN A 215 7.79 -22.31 -16.22
N PRO A 216 8.05 -23.58 -16.62
CA PRO A 216 7.67 -24.75 -15.84
C PRO A 216 8.33 -24.79 -14.44
N SER A 217 9.24 -23.86 -14.10
CA SER A 217 9.95 -23.78 -12.82
C SER A 217 9.20 -23.02 -11.71
N PHE A 218 8.19 -22.22 -12.03
CA PHE A 218 7.38 -21.58 -11.00
C PHE A 218 6.59 -22.63 -10.21
N ASN A 219 6.94 -22.78 -8.94
CA ASN A 219 6.29 -23.71 -8.04
C ASN A 219 6.07 -23.07 -6.66
N ARG A 220 5.05 -23.56 -5.96
CA ARG A 220 4.62 -23.02 -4.66
C ARG A 220 5.75 -22.98 -3.63
N ALA A 221 6.61 -24.00 -3.58
CA ALA A 221 7.69 -24.06 -2.59
C ALA A 221 8.76 -22.97 -2.83
N ALA A 222 9.14 -22.75 -4.09
CA ALA A 222 10.07 -21.70 -4.46
C ALA A 222 9.48 -20.31 -4.19
N TRP A 223 8.20 -20.09 -4.49
CA TRP A 223 7.50 -18.85 -4.16
C TRP A 223 7.46 -18.58 -2.65
N ILE A 224 7.11 -19.58 -1.84
CA ILE A 224 7.11 -19.46 -0.37
C ILE A 224 8.50 -19.07 0.13
N ASN A 225 9.56 -19.67 -0.40
CA ASN A 225 10.92 -19.34 0.01
C ASN A 225 11.34 -17.92 -0.38
N LEU A 226 11.05 -17.50 -1.63
CA LEU A 226 11.34 -16.14 -2.11
C LEU A 226 10.58 -15.09 -1.31
N SER A 227 9.31 -15.37 -1.02
CA SER A 227 8.40 -14.45 -0.33
C SER A 227 8.48 -14.50 1.20
N LYS A 228 9.35 -15.34 1.75
CA LYS A 228 9.57 -15.43 3.20
C LYS A 228 10.43 -14.26 3.65
N ASN A 229 9.78 -13.17 4.05
CA ASN A 229 10.46 -11.97 4.53
C ASN A 229 9.75 -11.37 5.75
N ASN A 230 10.53 -10.73 6.62
CA ASN A 230 10.04 -9.97 7.77
C ASN A 230 9.93 -8.47 7.48
N GLN A 231 10.35 -8.02 6.29
CA GLN A 231 10.24 -6.65 5.84
C GLN A 231 9.33 -6.57 4.60
N PRO A 232 8.68 -5.42 4.36
CA PRO A 232 7.89 -5.24 3.15
C PRO A 232 8.75 -5.38 1.90
N MET A 233 8.29 -6.16 0.92
CA MET A 233 9.03 -6.41 -0.31
C MET A 233 8.18 -6.15 -1.56
N ALA A 234 8.83 -5.68 -2.63
CA ALA A 234 8.26 -5.63 -3.97
C ALA A 234 8.79 -6.78 -4.81
N VAL A 235 7.90 -7.43 -5.56
CA VAL A 235 8.23 -8.50 -6.51
C VAL A 235 7.67 -8.13 -7.87
N CYS A 236 8.53 -7.76 -8.82
CA CYS A 236 8.11 -7.43 -10.17
C CYS A 236 8.16 -8.63 -11.11
N SER A 237 7.07 -8.88 -11.83
CA SER A 237 6.94 -10.04 -12.72
C SER A 237 5.99 -9.79 -13.90
N HIS A 238 5.78 -10.84 -14.68
CA HIS A 238 4.88 -10.88 -15.85
C HIS A 238 3.50 -11.39 -15.44
N ARG A 239 2.49 -11.04 -16.24
CA ARG A 239 1.09 -11.41 -15.94
C ARG A 239 0.88 -12.92 -15.72
N PRO A 240 1.40 -13.84 -16.56
CA PRO A 240 1.21 -15.27 -16.36
C PRO A 240 1.74 -15.79 -15.02
N VAL A 241 2.89 -15.28 -14.57
CA VAL A 241 3.49 -15.67 -13.28
C VAL A 241 2.67 -15.10 -12.12
N ILE A 242 2.18 -13.87 -12.25
CA ILE A 242 1.32 -13.25 -11.23
C ILE A 242 0.01 -14.04 -11.08
N ASP A 243 -0.58 -14.51 -12.18
CA ASP A 243 -1.77 -15.36 -12.14
C ASP A 243 -1.49 -16.70 -11.42
N LEU A 244 -0.28 -17.27 -11.58
CA LEU A 244 0.15 -18.46 -10.82
C LEU A 244 0.34 -18.15 -9.33
N ILE A 245 0.96 -17.01 -8.98
CA ILE A 245 1.08 -16.57 -7.58
C ILE A 245 -0.32 -16.44 -6.96
N GLY A 246 -1.25 -15.79 -7.67
CA GLY A 246 -2.64 -15.66 -7.23
C GLY A 246 -3.30 -17.00 -7.00
N THR A 247 -3.06 -18.01 -7.85
CA THR A 247 -3.61 -19.35 -7.64
C THR A 247 -3.12 -20.01 -6.34
N PHE A 248 -1.95 -19.63 -5.83
CA PHE A 248 -1.40 -20.19 -4.59
C PHE A 248 -1.70 -19.38 -3.33
N GLU A 249 -1.82 -18.06 -3.48
CA GLU A 249 -1.99 -17.10 -2.37
C GLU A 249 -3.44 -16.67 -2.18
N LEU A 250 -4.23 -16.65 -3.26
CA LEU A 250 -5.59 -16.14 -3.28
C LEU A 250 -6.54 -17.30 -3.61
N ASP A 251 -7.44 -17.62 -2.67
CA ASP A 251 -8.60 -18.47 -2.96
C ASP A 251 -9.62 -17.77 -3.91
N ALA A 252 -9.29 -16.57 -4.42
CA ALA A 252 -10.13 -15.73 -5.26
C ALA A 252 -9.37 -15.29 -6.53
N LYS A 253 -9.52 -16.08 -7.61
CA LYS A 253 -8.91 -15.82 -8.93
C LYS A 253 -9.33 -14.47 -9.55
N ASP A 254 -10.47 -13.92 -9.14
CA ASP A 254 -11.08 -12.77 -9.81
C ASP A 254 -10.33 -11.45 -9.59
N LEU A 255 -9.60 -11.31 -8.48
CA LEU A 255 -8.85 -10.09 -8.14
C LEU A 255 -7.75 -9.77 -9.15
N LEU A 256 -7.12 -10.79 -9.74
CA LEU A 256 -6.03 -10.60 -10.67
C LEU A 256 -6.50 -10.32 -12.09
N THR A 257 -7.75 -10.65 -12.43
CA THR A 257 -8.29 -10.59 -13.80
C THR A 257 -8.06 -9.22 -14.44
N ASN A 258 -8.18 -8.14 -13.65
CA ASN A 258 -8.07 -6.75 -14.12
C ASN A 258 -6.71 -6.09 -13.85
N LEU A 259 -5.65 -6.87 -13.52
CA LEU A 259 -4.34 -6.29 -13.24
C LEU A 259 -3.69 -5.73 -14.51
N GLU A 260 -3.79 -4.41 -14.72
CA GLU A 260 -3.18 -3.66 -15.82
C GLU A 260 -1.64 -3.55 -15.66
N PRO A 261 -0.87 -3.22 -16.72
CA PRO A 261 0.56 -2.94 -16.58
C PRO A 261 0.84 -1.90 -15.50
N ALA A 262 1.92 -2.06 -14.73
CA ALA A 262 2.25 -1.31 -13.52
C ALA A 262 1.31 -1.53 -12.32
N GLY A 263 0.20 -2.24 -12.49
CA GLY A 263 -0.70 -2.58 -11.40
C GLY A 263 0.00 -3.38 -10.29
N VAL A 264 -0.44 -3.15 -9.06
CA VAL A 264 0.15 -3.73 -7.84
C VAL A 264 -0.90 -4.49 -7.06
N VAL A 265 -0.54 -5.70 -6.65
CA VAL A 265 -1.32 -6.52 -5.71
C VAL A 265 -0.58 -6.56 -4.39
N VAL A 266 -1.19 -6.09 -3.32
CA VAL A 266 -0.57 -6.09 -1.99
C VAL A 266 -1.12 -7.25 -1.17
N LEU A 267 -0.25 -8.17 -0.79
CA LEU A 267 -0.58 -9.28 0.10
C LEU A 267 -0.10 -8.96 1.51
N HIS A 268 -1.01 -9.00 2.47
CA HIS A 268 -0.69 -8.97 3.89
C HIS A 268 -0.79 -10.39 4.41
N ARG A 269 0.34 -10.98 4.82
CA ARG A 269 0.41 -12.36 5.33
C ARG A 269 0.80 -12.37 6.79
N LEU A 270 0.19 -13.24 7.59
CA LEU A 270 0.66 -13.55 8.93
C LEU A 270 1.96 -14.37 8.88
N ALA A 271 2.69 -14.46 9.99
CA ALA A 271 3.94 -15.23 10.08
C ALA A 271 3.80 -16.72 9.69
N ASN A 272 2.59 -17.30 9.81
CA ASN A 272 2.26 -18.65 9.35
C ASN A 272 1.95 -18.74 7.84
N SER A 273 2.16 -17.66 7.08
CA SER A 273 1.83 -17.50 5.64
C SER A 273 0.33 -17.48 5.31
N GLU A 274 -0.54 -17.38 6.31
CA GLU A 274 -1.98 -17.18 6.08
C GLU A 274 -2.25 -15.76 5.57
N LEU A 275 -3.09 -15.64 4.55
CA LEU A 275 -3.48 -14.35 3.99
C LEU A 275 -4.43 -13.61 4.95
N LEU A 276 -3.98 -12.45 5.42
CA LEU A 276 -4.78 -11.56 6.28
C LEU A 276 -5.65 -10.61 5.44
N ALA A 277 -5.07 -10.05 4.38
CA ALA A 277 -5.76 -9.14 3.46
C ALA A 277 -5.05 -9.08 2.10
N CYS A 278 -5.81 -8.70 1.08
CA CYS A 278 -5.32 -8.48 -0.28
C CYS A 278 -5.88 -7.16 -0.84
N GLU A 279 -5.04 -6.39 -1.51
CA GLU A 279 -5.40 -5.11 -2.13
C GLU A 279 -4.95 -5.08 -3.60
N LEU A 280 -5.66 -4.29 -4.41
CA LEU A 280 -5.34 -4.05 -5.82
C LEU A 280 -5.23 -2.54 -6.06
N HIS A 281 -4.09 -2.10 -6.58
CA HIS A 281 -3.83 -0.73 -7.00
C HIS A 281 -3.58 -0.71 -8.51
N LEU A 282 -4.36 0.08 -9.24
CA LEU A 282 -4.23 0.29 -10.68
C LEU A 282 -3.57 1.64 -10.94
N ILE A 283 -2.84 1.76 -12.06
CA ILE A 283 -2.03 2.92 -12.47
C ILE A 283 -2.23 3.21 -13.96
#